data_AF-A0A3N2N9V5-F1
#
_entry.id   AF-A0A3N2N9V5-F1
#
_cell.length_a   1.000
_cell.length_b   1.000
_cell.length_c   1.000
_cell.angle_alpha   90.00
_cell.angle_beta   90.00
_cell.angle_gamma   90.00
#
_symmetry.space_group_name_H-M   'P 1'
#
loop_
_entity.id
_entity.type
_entity.pdbx_description
1 polymer ?
#
loop_
_entity_poly.entity_id
_entity_poly.type
_entity_poly.pdbx_seq_one_letter_code
_entity_poly.pdbx_strand_id
1 'polypeptide(L)' 'MNAITADTLYLILPGKVSQLSMLVAKKLGMSILDAIRTVYKSNTYRDLSREETKLWHLGPIALLEYFMENK' A
#
# COMPACT_ATOMS: atom_id res chain seq x y z
N MET A 1 12.71 -5.67 -17.60
CA MET A 1 11.72 -5.90 -16.52
C MET A 1 10.49 -6.48 -17.16
N ASN A 2 9.95 -7.59 -16.65
CA ASN A 2 8.61 -8.03 -17.06
C ASN A 2 7.62 -6.93 -16.66
N ALA A 3 6.65 -6.64 -17.51
CA ALA A 3 5.60 -5.68 -17.18
C ALA A 3 4.85 -6.15 -15.92
N ILE A 4 4.53 -5.24 -15.01
CA ILE A 4 3.60 -5.55 -13.93
C ILE A 4 2.22 -5.72 -14.55
N THR A 5 1.62 -6.89 -14.32
CA THR A 5 0.31 -7.32 -14.78
C THR A 5 -0.48 -7.86 -13.60
N ALA A 6 -1.75 -8.23 -13.80
CA ALA A 6 -2.57 -8.81 -12.75
C ALA A 6 -1.91 -10.08 -12.16
N ASP A 7 -1.22 -10.83 -13.01
CA ASP A 7 -0.52 -12.07 -12.63
C ASP A 7 0.83 -11.83 -11.93
N THR A 8 1.43 -10.64 -12.02
CA THR A 8 2.77 -10.39 -11.44
C THR A 8 2.76 -9.34 -10.34
N LEU A 9 1.66 -8.62 -10.15
CA LEU A 9 1.50 -7.58 -9.14
C LEU A 9 1.83 -8.08 -7.72
N TYR A 10 1.47 -9.32 -7.40
CA TYR A 10 1.73 -9.91 -6.08
C TYR A 10 3.21 -9.90 -5.68
N LEU A 11 4.13 -9.91 -6.66
CA LEU A 11 5.58 -9.91 -6.41
C LEU A 11 6.08 -8.61 -5.75
N ILE A 12 5.37 -7.49 -5.94
CA ILE A 12 5.78 -6.19 -5.41
C ILE A 12 4.95 -5.71 -4.22
N LEU A 13 3.79 -6.34 -3.96
CA LEU A 13 2.89 -5.95 -2.87
C LEU A 13 3.56 -5.94 -1.48
N PRO A 14 4.38 -6.95 -1.09
CA PRO A 14 5.00 -6.94 0.23
C PRO A 14 5.88 -5.70 0.47
N GLY A 15 6.62 -5.27 -0.55
CA GLY A 15 7.46 -4.06 -0.49
C GLY A 15 6.61 -2.79 -0.35
N LYS A 16 5.54 -2.67 -1.14
CA LYS A 16 4.60 -1.53 -1.06
C LYS A 16 3.92 -1.45 0.31
N VAL A 17 3.42 -2.57 0.83
CA VAL A 17 2.76 -2.63 2.14
C VAL A 17 3.74 -2.29 3.26
N SER A 18 4.97 -2.80 3.22
CA SER A 18 6.00 -2.47 4.20
C SER A 18 6.28 -0.96 4.25
N GLN A 19 6.52 -0.35 3.08
CA GLN A 19 6.77 1.10 2.97
C GLN A 19 5.58 1.93 3.48
N LEU A 20 4.36 1.60 3.04
CA LEU A 20 3.16 2.29 3.48
C LEU A 20 2.96 2.14 5.00
N SER A 21 3.15 0.95 5.56
CA SER A 21 2.96 0.70 6.99
C SER A 21 3.93 1.48 7.86
N MET A 22 5.20 1.64 7.45
CA MET A 22 6.16 2.49 8.15
C MET A 22 5.72 3.96 8.16
N LEU A 23 5.20 4.45 7.04
CA LEU A 23 4.71 5.83 6.93
C LEU A 23 3.43 6.04 7.76
N VAL A 24 2.50 5.09 7.73
CA VAL A 24 1.27 5.12 8.53
C VAL A 24 1.59 5.08 10.02
N ALA A 25 2.48 4.19 10.45
CA ALA A 25 2.94 4.10 11.84
C ALA A 25 3.49 5.44 12.34
N LYS A 26 4.38 6.05 11.53
CA LYS A 26 4.97 7.37 11.84
C LYS A 26 3.92 8.49 11.86
N LYS A 27 3.02 8.53 10.86
CA LYS A 27 2.02 9.61 10.71
C LYS A 27 0.96 9.58 11.82
N LEU A 28 0.59 8.39 12.28
CA LEU A 28 -0.48 8.20 13.26
C LEU A 28 0.01 7.91 14.69
N GLY A 29 1.33 7.82 14.90
CA GLY A 29 1.90 7.52 16.21
C GLY A 29 1.53 6.13 16.73
N MET A 30 1.38 5.13 15.85
CA MET A 30 0.99 3.76 16.22
C MET A 30 2.14 2.76 16.03
N SER A 31 1.99 1.57 16.64
CA SER A 31 2.96 0.49 16.46
C SER A 31 3.02 0.04 14.99
N ILE A 32 4.18 -0.45 14.55
CA ILE A 32 4.32 -0.98 13.18
C ILE A 32 3.39 -2.17 12.93
N LEU A 33 3.13 -2.99 13.96
CA LEU A 33 2.24 -4.14 13.86
C LEU A 33 0.79 -3.70 13.62
N ASP A 34 0.33 -2.65 14.31
CA ASP A 34 -1.02 -2.11 14.12
C ASP A 34 -1.15 -1.37 12.79
N ALA A 35 -0.08 -0.70 12.33
CA ALA A 35 -0.05 -0.09 11.02
C ALA A 35 -0.16 -1.14 9.90
N ILE A 36 0.58 -2.24 9.97
CA ILE A 36 0.47 -3.36 9.02
C ILE A 36 -0.95 -3.90 8.97
N ARG A 37 -1.55 -4.17 10.14
CA ARG A 37 -2.94 -4.64 10.24
C ARG A 37 -3.93 -3.65 9.63
N THR A 38 -3.73 -2.37 9.87
CA THR A 38 -4.58 -1.30 9.32
C THR A 38 -4.45 -1.23 7.80
N VAL A 39 -3.23 -1.28 7.26
CA VAL A 39 -2.98 -1.28 5.82
C VAL A 39 -3.67 -2.47 5.15
N TYR A 40 -3.46 -3.70 5.62
CA TYR A 40 -4.11 -4.87 5.02
C TYR A 40 -5.65 -4.84 5.05
N LYS A 41 -6.25 -4.15 6.03
CA LYS A 41 -7.71 -4.00 6.16
C LYS A 41 -8.28 -2.83 5.35
N SER A 42 -7.42 -1.98 4.78
CA SER A 42 -7.85 -0.75 4.12
C SER A 42 -8.38 -0.97 2.70
N ASN A 43 -9.25 -0.07 2.26
CA ASN A 43 -9.65 0.04 0.87
C ASN A 43 -8.43 0.24 -0.04
N THR A 44 -7.43 0.99 0.43
CA THR A 44 -6.16 1.19 -0.28
C THR A 44 -5.44 -0.12 -0.57
N TYR A 45 -5.38 -1.08 0.34
CA TYR A 45 -4.75 -2.37 0.05
C TYR A 45 -5.56 -3.17 -0.97
N ARG A 46 -6.89 -3.17 -0.83
CA ARG A 46 -7.78 -3.83 -1.82
C ARG A 46 -7.59 -3.25 -3.22
N ASP A 47 -7.41 -1.94 -3.34
CA ASP A 47 -7.23 -1.30 -4.63
C ASP A 47 -5.79 -1.46 -5.12
N LEU A 48 -4.81 -1.44 -4.21
CA LEU A 48 -3.39 -1.68 -4.52
C LEU A 48 -3.14 -3.10 -5.05
N SER A 49 -3.91 -4.08 -4.62
CA SER A 49 -3.84 -5.47 -5.11
C SER A 49 -4.58 -5.70 -6.43
N ARG A 50 -5.18 -4.66 -7.00
CA ARG A 50 -5.89 -4.68 -8.28
C ARG A 50 -5.11 -3.92 -9.33
N GLU A 51 -4.66 -4.62 -10.36
CA GLU A 51 -3.75 -4.05 -11.36
C GLU A 51 -4.39 -2.88 -12.11
N GLU A 52 -5.69 -2.96 -12.39
CA GLU A 52 -6.44 -1.95 -13.13
C GLU A 52 -6.46 -0.57 -12.45
N THR A 53 -6.24 -0.50 -11.13
CA THR A 53 -6.19 0.78 -10.38
C THR A 53 -4.86 1.50 -10.57
N LYS A 54 -3.82 0.76 -11.00
CA LYS A 54 -2.45 1.26 -11.18
C LYS A 54 -1.85 1.91 -9.93
N LEU A 55 -2.42 1.71 -8.74
CA LEU A 55 -1.90 2.26 -7.47
C LEU A 55 -0.48 1.80 -7.17
N TRP A 56 -0.06 0.66 -7.71
CA TRP A 56 1.30 0.16 -7.61
C TRP A 56 2.34 1.07 -8.29
N HIS A 57 1.94 1.98 -9.18
CA HIS A 57 2.83 3.01 -9.74
C HIS A 57 3.13 4.14 -8.75
N LEU A 58 2.27 4.37 -7.75
CA LEU A 58 2.45 5.48 -6.82
C LEU A 58 3.72 5.29 -5.99
N GLY A 59 4.44 6.40 -5.80
CA GLY A 59 5.50 6.49 -4.80
C GLY A 59 4.95 6.38 -3.37
N PRO A 60 5.79 6.13 -2.37
CA PRO A 60 5.33 5.88 -1.00
C PRO A 60 4.52 7.03 -0.38
N ILE A 61 4.89 8.27 -0.67
CA ILE A 61 4.19 9.46 -0.14
C ILE A 61 2.80 9.62 -0.79
N ALA A 62 2.71 9.51 -2.11
CA ALA A 62 1.42 9.56 -2.81
C ALA A 62 0.48 8.41 -2.39
N LEU A 63 1.03 7.22 -2.16
CA LEU A 63 0.26 6.08 -1.66
C LEU A 63 -0.23 6.30 -0.21
N LEU A 64 0.58 6.99 0.62
CA LEU A 64 0.16 7.42 1.96
C LEU A 64 -0.96 8.46 1.90
N GLU A 65 -0.86 9.46 1.02
CA GLU A 65 -1.91 10.47 0.83
C GLU A 65 -3.23 9.80 0.43
N TYR A 66 -3.19 8.92 -0.58
CA TYR A 66 -4.35 8.12 -0.97
C TYR A 66 -4.93 7.31 0.20
N PHE A 67 -4.07 6.67 1.01
CA PHE A 67 -4.49 5.94 2.21
C PHE A 67 -5.18 6.84 3.24
N MET A 68 -4.69 8.05 3.44
CA MET A 68 -5.24 8.99 4.42
C MET A 68 -6.58 9.59 3.97
N GLU A 69 -6.78 9.77 2.67
CA GLU A 69 -8.03 10.26 2.07
C GLU A 69 -9.12 9.19 2.02
N ASN A 70 -8.75 7.91 1.89
CA ASN A 70 -9.67 6.78 1.69
C ASN A 70 -9.74 5.81 2.90
N LYS A 71 -9.39 6.32 4.08
CA LYS A 71 -9.27 5.54 5.32
C LYS A 71 -10.60 5.04 5.86
#